data_AF-A0A845HIG4-F1
#
_entry.id   AF-A0A845HIG4-F1
#
_cell.length_a   1.000
_cell.length_b   1.000
_cell.length_c   1.000
_cell.angle_alpha   90.00
_cell.angle_beta   90.00
_cell.angle_gamma   90.00
#
_symmetry.space_group_name_H-M   'P 1'
#
loop_
_entity.id
_entity.type
_entity.pdbx_description
1 polymer ?
#
loop_
_entity_poly.entity_id
_entity_poly.type
_entity_poly.pdbx_seq_one_letter_code
_entity_poly.pdbx_strand_id
1 'polypeptide(L)'
;MRAPRMRRVGGFTYLSLLILLAIIGLVTATALKLGSVVQRSRAEMELLDIGAAFSDALKSYADATPAGMPPQPPSLKELLKDPRFPGTRRHLRKLFVDPMTGKAEWGILYLGDKVGVLAVYSLSDAKPVKVGNFPARYTGFEGKAHISDWKFSMALAGAAPTEMTGPSPRVTAPAPGKAQAAPPSIPAPPPPPVEAPVSPPEPPEVRPDPAEPPIPETPEKPQN
;
A
#
# COMPACT_ATOMS: atom_id res chain seq x y z
N MET A 1 -74.76 42.18 9.31
CA MET A 1 -73.46 41.75 9.86
C MET A 1 -72.83 40.78 8.86
N ARG A 2 -71.67 41.11 8.26
CA ARG A 2 -70.97 40.21 7.33
C ARG A 2 -69.98 39.35 8.12
N ALA A 3 -70.14 38.03 8.08
CA ALA A 3 -69.21 37.09 8.71
C ALA A 3 -67.87 37.06 7.95
N PRO A 4 -66.72 37.00 8.66
CA PRO A 4 -65.43 36.92 8.00
C PRO A 4 -65.24 35.53 7.39
N ARG A 5 -64.85 35.46 6.11
CA ARG A 5 -64.45 34.21 5.47
C ARG A 5 -63.00 33.90 5.88
N MET A 6 -62.80 32.86 6.69
CA MET A 6 -61.48 32.29 6.95
C MET A 6 -60.88 31.80 5.63
N ARG A 7 -59.81 32.46 5.20
CA ARG A 7 -58.99 32.00 4.09
C ARG A 7 -58.26 30.73 4.55
N ARG A 8 -58.61 29.58 3.95
CA ARG A 8 -57.79 28.37 4.05
C ARG A 8 -56.48 28.66 3.31
N VAL A 9 -55.41 28.87 4.07
CA VAL A 9 -54.06 29.04 3.54
C VAL A 9 -53.55 27.65 3.13
N GLY A 10 -53.09 27.51 1.89
CA GLY A 10 -52.67 26.25 1.29
C GLY A 10 -51.38 25.72 1.91
N GLY A 11 -51.50 24.88 2.94
CA GLY A 11 -50.36 24.18 3.56
C GLY A 11 -49.82 23.00 2.75
N PHE A 12 -50.58 22.52 1.74
CA PHE A 12 -50.18 21.37 0.92
C PHE A 12 -48.94 21.66 0.08
N THR A 13 -48.83 22.84 -0.53
CA THR A 13 -47.67 23.21 -1.36
C THR A 13 -46.39 23.31 -0.55
N TYR A 14 -46.46 23.85 0.68
CA TYR A 14 -45.33 23.90 1.59
C TYR A 14 -44.90 22.50 2.04
N LEU A 15 -45.88 21.63 2.35
CA LEU A 15 -45.59 20.24 2.71
C LEU A 15 -44.96 19.47 1.53
N SER A 16 -45.48 19.64 0.31
CA SER A 16 -44.90 19.06 -0.90
C SER A 16 -43.49 19.58 -1.16
N LEU A 17 -43.21 20.87 -0.93
CA LEU A 17 -41.89 21.45 -1.06
C LEU A 17 -40.90 20.86 -0.05
N LEU A 18 -41.29 20.73 1.22
CA LEU A 18 -40.45 20.13 2.26
C LEU A 18 -40.16 18.66 1.97
N ILE A 19 -41.15 17.90 1.49
CA ILE A 19 -40.97 16.51 1.08
C ILE A 19 -40.04 16.43 -0.15
N LEU A 20 -40.20 17.30 -1.14
CA LEU A 20 -39.32 17.37 -2.30
C LEU A 20 -37.87 17.65 -1.89
N LEU A 21 -37.66 18.65 -1.02
CA LEU A 21 -36.35 18.99 -0.47
C LEU A 21 -35.74 17.81 0.33
N ALA A 22 -36.56 17.11 1.11
CA ALA A 22 -36.12 15.91 1.84
C ALA A 22 -35.70 14.78 0.90
N ILE A 23 -36.46 14.54 -0.18
CA ILE A 23 -36.12 13.54 -1.20
C ILE A 23 -34.84 13.92 -1.94
N ILE A 24 -34.70 15.18 -2.37
CA ILE A 24 -33.48 15.67 -3.03
C ILE A 24 -32.27 15.53 -2.10
N GLY A 25 -32.41 15.89 -0.82
CA GLY A 25 -31.37 15.72 0.19
C GLY A 25 -30.94 14.27 0.38
N LEU A 26 -31.91 13.34 0.45
CA LEU A 26 -31.65 11.90 0.62
C LEU A 26 -30.93 11.29 -0.60
N VAL A 27 -31.36 11.63 -1.81
CA VAL A 27 -30.74 11.13 -3.05
C VAL A 27 -29.30 11.62 -3.15
N THR A 28 -29.05 12.90 -2.86
CA THR A 28 -27.70 13.50 -2.96
C THR A 28 -26.69 12.87 -2.01
N ALA A 29 -27.11 12.46 -0.81
CA ALA A 29 -26.22 11.88 0.20
C ALA A 29 -25.63 10.50 -0.19
N THR A 30 -26.27 9.76 -1.09
CA THR A 30 -25.84 8.40 -1.47
C THR A 30 -24.69 8.38 -2.48
N ALA A 31 -24.48 9.45 -3.27
CA ALA A 31 -23.51 9.47 -4.36
C ALA A 31 -22.04 9.49 -3.91
N LEU A 32 -21.75 9.90 -2.67
CA LEU A 32 -20.38 10.22 -2.22
C LEU A 32 -19.50 8.99 -1.95
N LYS A 33 -20.07 7.81 -1.66
CA LYS A 33 -19.30 6.64 -1.23
C LYS A 33 -18.62 5.86 -2.37
N LEU A 34 -19.01 6.07 -3.62
CA LEU A 34 -18.44 5.33 -4.76
C LEU A 34 -17.08 5.86 -5.22
N GLY A 35 -16.69 7.07 -4.81
CA GLY A 35 -15.46 7.71 -5.28
C GLY A 35 -14.18 6.99 -4.87
N SER A 36 -14.09 6.46 -3.64
CA SER A 36 -12.83 5.91 -3.12
C SER A 36 -12.38 4.65 -3.84
N VAL A 37 -13.31 3.75 -4.19
CA VAL A 37 -13.00 2.50 -4.91
C VAL A 37 -12.54 2.80 -6.34
N VAL A 38 -13.20 3.74 -7.02
CA VAL A 38 -12.84 4.16 -8.38
C VAL A 38 -11.47 4.84 -8.41
N GLN A 39 -11.16 5.67 -7.41
CA GLN A 39 -9.85 6.30 -7.33
C GLN A 39 -8.75 5.28 -7.07
N ARG A 40 -9.00 4.28 -6.21
CA ARG A 40 -8.04 3.20 -5.96
C ARG A 40 -7.81 2.33 -7.21
N SER A 41 -8.86 1.97 -7.94
CA SER A 41 -8.69 1.20 -9.18
C SER A 41 -7.91 1.97 -10.25
N ARG A 42 -8.09 3.30 -10.33
CA ARG A 42 -7.29 4.17 -11.20
C ARG A 42 -5.82 4.19 -10.80
N ALA A 43 -5.53 4.35 -9.51
CA ALA A 43 -4.17 4.29 -8.98
C ALA A 43 -3.50 2.95 -9.27
N GLU A 44 -4.23 1.83 -9.15
CA GLU A 44 -3.71 0.50 -9.50
C GLU A 44 -3.44 0.34 -11.01
N MET A 45 -4.30 0.88 -11.88
CA MET A 45 -4.04 0.87 -13.32
C MET A 45 -2.79 1.69 -13.67
N GLU A 46 -2.67 2.89 -13.09
CA GLU A 46 -1.48 3.73 -13.26
C GLU A 46 -0.21 3.05 -12.73
N LEU A 47 -0.31 2.30 -11.62
CA LEU A 47 0.79 1.51 -11.09
C LEU A 47 1.26 0.44 -12.08
N LEU A 48 0.33 -0.24 -12.75
CA LEU A 48 0.67 -1.25 -13.77
C LEU A 48 1.34 -0.59 -14.98
N ASP A 49 0.88 0.57 -15.42
CA ASP A 49 1.49 1.32 -16.53
C ASP A 49 2.90 1.82 -16.18
N ILE A 50 3.08 2.38 -14.98
CA ILE A 50 4.40 2.76 -14.46
C ILE A 50 5.30 1.53 -14.33
N GLY A 51 4.75 0.42 -13.85
CA GLY A 51 5.44 -0.86 -13.76
C GLY A 51 5.90 -1.38 -15.13
N ALA A 52 5.09 -1.21 -16.18
CA ALA A 52 5.48 -1.49 -17.56
C ALA A 52 6.70 -0.65 -17.96
N ALA A 53 6.69 0.66 -17.69
CA ALA A 53 7.80 1.54 -17.99
C ALA A 53 9.09 1.13 -17.26
N PHE A 54 9.00 0.65 -16.01
CA PHE A 54 10.14 0.10 -15.29
C PHE A 54 10.66 -1.21 -15.89
N SER A 55 9.77 -2.17 -16.17
CA SER A 55 10.12 -3.43 -16.83
C SER A 55 10.80 -3.19 -18.17
N ASP A 56 10.24 -2.31 -18.99
CA ASP A 56 10.78 -1.95 -20.31
C ASP A 56 12.12 -1.23 -20.18
N ALA A 57 12.30 -0.36 -19.18
CA ALA A 57 13.57 0.31 -18.92
C ALA A 57 14.66 -0.68 -18.46
N LEU A 58 14.34 -1.61 -17.57
CA LEU A 58 15.26 -2.69 -17.15
C LEU A 58 15.67 -3.53 -18.36
N LYS A 59 14.72 -3.91 -19.20
CA LYS A 59 14.99 -4.64 -20.44
C LYS A 59 15.88 -3.83 -21.39
N SER A 60 15.56 -2.57 -21.61
CA SER A 60 16.34 -1.69 -22.48
C SER A 60 17.79 -1.52 -21.99
N TYR A 61 18.00 -1.47 -20.67
CA TYR A 61 19.33 -1.41 -20.07
C TYR A 61 20.12 -2.71 -20.29
N ALA A 62 19.47 -3.87 -20.11
CA ALA A 62 20.09 -5.16 -20.39
C ALA A 62 20.42 -5.35 -21.87
N ASP A 63 19.50 -4.99 -22.75
CA ASP A 63 19.69 -5.08 -24.22
C ASP A 63 20.82 -4.14 -24.69
N ALA A 64 21.10 -3.04 -23.98
CA ALA A 64 22.21 -2.13 -24.25
C ALA A 64 23.54 -2.59 -23.61
N THR A 65 23.52 -3.61 -22.75
CA THR A 65 24.71 -4.10 -22.05
C THR A 65 25.56 -4.98 -22.99
N PRO A 66 26.85 -4.66 -23.21
CA PRO A 66 27.74 -5.53 -23.97
C PRO A 66 27.96 -6.88 -23.29
N ALA A 67 28.21 -7.93 -24.09
CA ALA A 67 28.50 -9.26 -23.58
C ALA A 67 29.70 -9.24 -22.60
N GLY A 68 29.53 -9.86 -21.43
CA GLY A 68 30.55 -9.90 -20.37
C GLY A 68 30.35 -8.91 -19.21
N MET A 69 29.40 -7.98 -19.31
CA MET A 69 28.98 -7.11 -18.20
C MET A 69 27.63 -7.56 -17.60
N PRO A 70 27.35 -7.23 -16.32
CA PRO A 70 26.08 -7.55 -15.70
C PRO A 70 24.92 -6.78 -16.38
N PRO A 71 23.87 -7.49 -16.85
CA PRO A 71 22.75 -6.88 -17.57
C PRO A 71 21.80 -6.10 -16.65
N GLN A 72 21.88 -6.29 -15.33
CA GLN A 72 21.09 -5.53 -14.36
C GLN A 72 21.80 -4.23 -13.97
N PRO A 73 21.07 -3.11 -13.88
CA PRO A 73 21.64 -1.87 -13.35
C PRO A 73 21.86 -2.03 -11.84
N PRO A 74 22.95 -1.54 -11.26
CA PRO A 74 23.18 -1.54 -9.81
C PRO A 74 22.19 -0.65 -9.04
N SER A 75 21.60 0.38 -9.68
CA SER A 75 20.57 1.22 -9.04
C SER A 75 19.57 1.80 -10.04
N LEU A 76 18.40 2.22 -9.55
CA LEU A 76 17.38 2.89 -10.38
C LEU A 76 17.88 4.20 -11.00
N LYS A 77 18.90 4.84 -10.42
CA LYS A 77 19.48 6.07 -10.96
C LYS A 77 20.16 5.83 -12.31
N GLU A 78 20.71 4.64 -12.53
CA GLU A 78 21.36 4.29 -13.80
C GLU A 78 20.35 4.09 -14.93
N LEU A 79 19.10 3.75 -14.61
CA LEU A 79 18.03 3.76 -15.62
C LEU A 79 17.75 5.17 -16.15
N LEU A 80 17.94 6.21 -15.34
CA LEU A 80 17.76 7.60 -15.76
C LEU A 80 18.94 8.12 -16.58
N LYS A 81 20.15 7.71 -16.24
CA LYS A 81 21.39 8.10 -16.91
C LYS A 81 22.38 6.95 -16.82
N ASP A 82 22.56 6.25 -17.93
CA ASP A 82 23.53 5.16 -18.03
C ASP A 82 24.95 5.72 -18.14
N PRO A 83 25.87 5.43 -17.19
CA PRO A 83 27.25 5.91 -17.21
C PRO A 83 28.15 5.15 -18.19
N ARG A 84 27.70 4.02 -18.75
CA ARG A 84 28.51 3.17 -19.64
C ARG A 84 28.72 3.78 -21.02
N PHE A 85 27.88 4.73 -21.42
CA PHE A 85 27.98 5.41 -22.69
C PHE A 85 28.57 6.82 -22.50
N PRO A 86 29.44 7.28 -23.42
CA PRO A 86 30.00 8.63 -23.36
C PRO A 86 28.95 9.75 -23.57
N GLY A 87 27.75 9.40 -24.02
CA GLY A 87 26.58 10.29 -24.12
C GLY A 87 25.51 9.97 -23.07
N THR A 88 24.56 10.89 -22.86
CA THR A 88 23.43 10.65 -21.94
C THR A 88 22.44 9.67 -22.58
N ARG A 89 22.55 8.38 -22.26
CA ARG A 89 21.56 7.36 -22.61
C ARG A 89 20.59 7.19 -21.44
N ARG A 90 19.28 7.32 -21.72
CA ARG A 90 18.21 7.24 -20.72
C ARG A 90 17.29 6.09 -21.07
N HIS A 91 17.14 5.13 -20.17
CA HIS A 91 16.21 4.00 -20.32
C HIS A 91 14.85 4.31 -19.68
N LEU A 92 14.85 5.17 -18.66
CA LEU A 92 13.67 5.66 -17.98
C LEU A 92 13.58 7.19 -18.11
N ARG A 93 12.39 7.72 -18.41
CA ARG A 93 12.18 9.15 -18.63
C ARG A 93 12.32 9.96 -17.34
N LYS A 94 11.81 9.44 -16.23
CA LYS A 94 11.84 10.06 -14.90
C LYS A 94 11.59 8.98 -13.85
N LEU A 95 11.99 9.25 -12.60
CA LEU A 95 11.54 8.42 -11.49
C LEU A 95 10.08 8.75 -11.22
N PHE A 96 9.20 7.76 -11.44
CA PHE A 96 7.77 7.95 -11.24
C PHE A 96 7.44 8.01 -9.74
N VAL A 97 6.37 8.73 -9.41
CA VAL A 97 5.76 8.70 -8.08
C VAL A 97 4.87 7.46 -8.02
N ASP A 98 4.98 6.69 -6.95
CA ASP A 98 4.08 5.57 -6.70
C ASP A 98 2.66 6.11 -6.43
N PRO A 99 1.66 5.80 -7.27
CA PRO A 99 0.30 6.31 -7.13
C PRO A 99 -0.41 5.78 -5.88
N MET A 100 0.08 4.71 -5.26
CA MET A 100 -0.50 4.14 -4.04
C MET A 100 0.01 4.83 -2.78
N THR A 101 1.29 5.22 -2.74
CA THR A 101 1.91 5.87 -1.57
C THR A 101 2.06 7.39 -1.73
N GLY A 102 1.97 7.92 -2.95
CA GLY A 102 2.18 9.32 -3.27
C GLY A 102 3.65 9.77 -3.21
N LYS A 103 4.59 8.83 -3.10
CA LYS A 103 6.04 9.12 -2.96
C LYS A 103 6.83 8.54 -4.14
N ALA A 104 7.95 9.16 -4.49
CA ALA A 104 8.89 8.60 -5.47
C ALA A 104 9.83 7.54 -4.85
N GLU A 105 9.33 6.79 -3.86
CA GLU A 105 10.06 5.75 -3.14
C GLU A 105 9.55 4.39 -3.59
N TRP A 106 10.47 3.53 -4.03
CA TRP A 106 10.14 2.23 -4.59
C TRP A 106 10.88 1.13 -3.85
N GLY A 107 10.21 0.00 -3.67
CA GLY A 107 10.82 -1.25 -3.25
C GLY A 107 11.68 -1.81 -4.40
N ILE A 108 12.89 -2.26 -4.06
CA ILE A 108 13.84 -2.78 -5.05
C ILE A 108 14.22 -4.20 -4.64
N LEU A 109 14.04 -5.14 -5.56
CA LEU A 109 14.55 -6.50 -5.44
C LEU A 109 15.89 -6.58 -6.15
N TYR A 110 16.93 -6.94 -5.42
CA TYR A 110 18.29 -7.10 -5.94
C TYR A 110 18.60 -8.57 -6.23
N LEU A 111 19.54 -8.82 -7.14
CA LEU A 111 20.02 -10.17 -7.45
C LEU A 111 20.96 -10.73 -6.37
N GLY A 112 21.73 -9.86 -5.72
CA GLY A 112 22.62 -10.20 -4.59
C GLY A 112 22.49 -9.21 -3.42
N ASP A 113 23.56 -9.02 -2.65
CA ASP A 113 23.64 -8.08 -1.52
C ASP A 113 23.63 -6.61 -2.00
N LYS A 114 22.50 -6.17 -2.56
CA LYS A 114 22.20 -4.81 -3.05
C LYS A 114 22.85 -4.42 -4.38
N VAL A 115 23.24 -5.40 -5.18
CA VAL A 115 23.77 -5.17 -6.53
C VAL A 115 22.87 -5.84 -7.56
N GLY A 116 22.57 -5.11 -8.64
CA GLY A 116 21.75 -5.57 -9.75
C GLY A 116 20.26 -5.57 -9.43
N VAL A 117 19.55 -4.52 -9.83
CA VAL A 117 18.10 -4.40 -9.73
C VAL A 117 17.45 -5.45 -10.62
N LEU A 118 16.76 -6.41 -10.01
CA LEU A 118 16.03 -7.48 -10.68
C LEU A 118 14.57 -7.10 -10.92
N ALA A 119 13.94 -6.48 -9.92
CA ALA A 119 12.57 -6.02 -10.00
C ALA A 119 12.32 -4.79 -9.13
N VAL A 120 11.27 -4.05 -9.46
CA VAL A 120 10.77 -2.90 -8.71
C VAL A 120 9.34 -3.19 -8.26
N TYR A 121 8.95 -2.75 -7.07
CA TYR A 121 7.60 -2.93 -6.54
C TYR A 121 7.18 -1.74 -5.68
N SER A 122 5.88 -1.53 -5.52
CA SER A 122 5.35 -0.45 -4.67
C SER A 122 5.49 -0.82 -3.19
N LEU A 123 5.70 0.17 -2.32
CA LEU A 123 5.81 -0.04 -0.87
C LEU A 123 4.46 -0.14 -0.15
N SER A 124 3.35 -0.11 -0.90
CA SER A 124 2.00 -0.20 -0.33
C SER A 124 1.60 -1.65 -0.01
N ASP A 125 1.23 -1.90 1.25
CA ASP A 125 0.63 -3.17 1.71
C ASP A 125 -0.89 -3.24 1.51
N ALA A 126 -1.43 -2.30 0.74
CA ALA A 126 -2.83 -2.24 0.40
C ALA A 126 -3.28 -3.51 -0.35
N LYS A 127 -4.48 -4.02 -0.04
CA LYS A 127 -5.10 -5.13 -0.79
C LYS A 127 -5.46 -4.69 -2.22
N PRO A 128 -5.07 -5.42 -3.27
CA PRO A 128 -5.44 -5.06 -4.64
C PRO A 128 -6.95 -5.11 -4.88
N VAL A 129 -7.47 -4.16 -5.66
CA VAL A 129 -8.81 -4.20 -6.25
C VAL A 129 -8.79 -5.11 -7.47
N LYS A 130 -7.72 -5.08 -8.27
CA LYS A 130 -7.54 -6.00 -9.41
C LYS A 130 -6.97 -7.33 -8.93
N VAL A 131 -7.78 -8.38 -9.01
CA VAL A 131 -7.39 -9.75 -8.60
C VAL A 131 -7.13 -10.70 -9.77
N GLY A 132 -7.57 -10.35 -10.99
CA GLY A 132 -7.46 -11.18 -12.18
C GLY A 132 -7.63 -10.41 -13.49
N ASN A 133 -7.65 -11.16 -14.59
CA ASN A 133 -7.73 -10.64 -15.96
C ASN A 133 -6.57 -9.67 -16.23
N PHE A 134 -5.37 -10.06 -15.83
CA PHE A 134 -4.18 -9.27 -16.09
C PHE A 134 -3.71 -9.46 -17.54
N PRO A 135 -3.07 -8.44 -18.14
CA PRO A 135 -2.33 -8.63 -19.38
C PRO A 135 -1.32 -9.77 -19.26
N ALA A 136 -0.99 -10.44 -20.36
CA ALA A 136 -0.12 -11.63 -20.37
C ALA A 136 1.24 -11.42 -19.67
N ARG A 137 1.77 -10.20 -19.66
CA ARG A 137 2.98 -9.86 -18.90
C ARG A 137 2.81 -10.03 -17.39
N TYR A 138 1.64 -9.72 -16.83
CA TYR A 138 1.38 -9.68 -15.38
C TYR A 138 0.63 -10.91 -14.85
N THR A 139 0.71 -12.06 -15.51
CA THR A 139 0.06 -13.30 -15.05
C THR A 139 0.46 -13.70 -13.64
N GLY A 140 1.71 -13.43 -13.23
CA GLY A 140 2.20 -13.68 -11.87
C GLY A 140 1.59 -12.81 -10.76
N PHE A 141 0.74 -11.84 -11.09
CA PHE A 141 0.09 -10.93 -10.12
C PHE A 141 -1.31 -11.39 -9.71
N GLU A 142 -1.87 -12.39 -10.39
CA GLU A 142 -3.20 -12.91 -10.08
C GLU A 142 -3.25 -13.50 -8.66
N GLY A 143 -4.32 -13.14 -7.94
CA GLY A 143 -4.56 -13.64 -6.58
C GLY A 143 -3.59 -13.16 -5.50
N LYS A 144 -2.68 -12.20 -5.78
CA LYS A 144 -1.80 -11.62 -4.75
C LYS A 144 -2.60 -10.88 -3.68
N ALA A 145 -2.14 -10.98 -2.43
CA ALA A 145 -2.82 -10.39 -1.28
C ALA A 145 -2.51 -8.90 -1.11
N HIS A 146 -1.29 -8.49 -1.49
CA HIS A 146 -0.81 -7.12 -1.35
C HIS A 146 -0.28 -6.56 -2.66
N ILE A 147 -0.36 -5.24 -2.82
CA ILE A 147 0.24 -4.54 -3.96
C ILE A 147 1.77 -4.66 -3.95
N SER A 148 2.38 -4.72 -2.76
CA SER A 148 3.83 -4.93 -2.60
C SER A 148 4.32 -6.28 -3.17
N ASP A 149 3.43 -7.24 -3.41
CA ASP A 149 3.78 -8.51 -4.06
C ASP A 149 3.93 -8.39 -5.59
N TRP A 150 3.47 -7.28 -6.19
CA TRP A 150 3.57 -7.03 -7.62
C TRP A 150 4.97 -6.55 -7.99
N LYS A 151 5.80 -7.49 -8.41
CA LYS A 151 7.22 -7.28 -8.75
C LYS A 151 7.39 -7.09 -10.25
N PHE A 152 7.65 -5.87 -10.67
CA PHE A 152 7.92 -5.49 -12.06
C PHE A 152 9.38 -5.77 -12.41
N SER A 153 9.62 -6.87 -13.13
CA SER A 153 10.96 -7.30 -13.55
C SER A 153 11.16 -7.17 -15.05
N MET A 154 12.39 -7.39 -15.51
CA MET A 154 12.71 -7.41 -16.94
C MET A 154 11.99 -8.52 -17.72
N ALA A 155 11.76 -9.68 -17.10
CA ALA A 155 11.07 -10.81 -17.74
C ALA A 155 9.62 -10.45 -18.17
N LEU A 156 9.04 -9.44 -17.52
CA LEU A 156 7.71 -8.91 -17.79
C LEU A 156 7.64 -7.97 -19.02
N ALA A 157 8.77 -7.54 -19.57
CA ALA A 157 8.80 -6.66 -20.73
C ALA A 157 8.57 -7.40 -22.08
N GLY A 158 8.48 -8.74 -22.07
CA GLY A 158 8.28 -9.58 -23.25
C GLY A 158 6.96 -10.37 -23.22
N ALA A 159 6.49 -10.77 -24.41
CA ALA A 159 5.34 -11.68 -24.54
C ALA A 159 5.72 -13.08 -24.05
N ALA A 160 4.95 -13.57 -23.07
CA ALA A 160 5.02 -14.88 -22.43
C ALA A 160 6.36 -15.20 -21.69
N PRO A 161 6.30 -15.61 -20.42
CA PRO A 161 7.45 -16.18 -19.76
C PRO A 161 7.74 -17.54 -20.41
N THR A 162 8.75 -17.61 -21.26
CA THR A 162 9.47 -18.87 -21.42
C THR A 162 10.05 -19.17 -20.05
N GLU A 163 9.57 -20.25 -19.46
CA GLU A 163 10.01 -20.80 -18.18
C GLU A 163 11.53 -20.70 -18.07
N MET A 164 12.02 -19.71 -17.33
CA MET A 164 13.34 -19.79 -16.73
C MET A 164 13.24 -20.86 -15.64
N THR A 165 13.33 -22.13 -16.06
CA THR A 165 13.75 -23.25 -15.22
C THR A 165 15.19 -22.96 -14.78
N GLY A 166 15.30 -22.14 -13.73
CA GLY A 166 16.39 -22.16 -12.78
C GLY A 166 15.79 -22.61 -11.46
N PRO A 167 16.44 -23.51 -10.70
CA PRO A 167 15.86 -24.08 -9.50
C PRO A 167 15.52 -22.94 -8.53
N SER A 168 14.26 -22.87 -8.11
CA SER A 168 13.84 -22.03 -6.99
C SER A 168 14.76 -22.31 -5.80
N PRO A 169 15.15 -21.31 -4.98
CA PRO A 169 15.81 -21.56 -3.72
C PRO A 169 14.90 -22.44 -2.87
N ARG A 170 15.24 -23.72 -2.80
CA ARG A 170 14.54 -24.71 -1.99
C ARG A 170 14.84 -24.37 -0.54
N VAL A 171 13.94 -23.62 0.10
CA VAL A 171 13.86 -23.62 1.56
C VAL A 171 13.51 -25.06 1.93
N THR A 172 14.50 -25.78 2.46
CA THR A 172 14.36 -27.15 2.93
C THR A 172 13.43 -27.16 4.14
N ALA A 173 12.13 -27.34 3.90
CA ALA A 173 11.22 -27.90 4.89
C ALA A 173 11.26 -29.43 4.76
N PRO A 174 11.52 -30.20 5.83
CA PRO A 174 11.43 -31.64 5.78
C PRO A 174 9.95 -32.05 5.68
N ALA A 175 9.62 -32.85 4.68
CA ALA A 175 8.34 -33.54 4.58
C ALA A 175 8.43 -34.89 5.32
N PRO A 176 7.45 -35.27 6.16
CA PRO A 176 7.26 -36.67 6.52
C PRO A 176 6.30 -37.34 5.52
N GLY A 177 6.63 -38.58 5.18
CA GLY A 177 5.90 -39.41 4.21
C GLY A 177 4.51 -39.88 4.68
N LYS A 178 3.76 -40.39 3.71
CA LYS A 178 2.45 -41.04 3.89
C LYS A 178 2.54 -42.25 4.83
N ALA A 179 1.62 -42.36 5.78
CA ALA A 179 1.21 -43.63 6.38
C ALA A 179 -0.28 -43.57 6.81
N GLN A 180 -0.96 -44.68 6.51
CA GLN A 180 -2.30 -45.18 6.84
C GLN A 180 -3.19 -44.46 7.89
N ALA A 181 -4.51 -44.46 7.62
CA ALA A 181 -5.57 -44.15 8.56
C ALA A 181 -6.05 -45.39 9.35
N ALA A 182 -6.27 -45.24 10.68
CA ALA A 182 -7.28 -45.87 11.56
C ALA A 182 -7.06 -45.44 13.05
N PRO A 183 -8.00 -45.69 13.98
CA PRO A 183 -9.16 -44.89 14.45
C PRO A 183 -8.81 -43.88 15.59
N PRO A 184 -9.75 -43.08 16.14
CA PRO A 184 -9.41 -41.99 17.05
C PRO A 184 -9.22 -42.47 18.50
N SER A 185 -8.04 -42.20 19.07
CA SER A 185 -7.82 -42.21 20.52
C SER A 185 -7.98 -40.78 21.04
N ILE A 186 -9.01 -40.53 21.83
CA ILE A 186 -9.24 -39.27 22.53
C ILE A 186 -8.16 -39.11 23.61
N PRO A 187 -7.31 -38.07 23.59
CA PRO A 187 -6.47 -37.73 24.73
C PRO A 187 -7.28 -36.91 25.73
N ALA A 188 -7.11 -37.23 27.02
CA ALA A 188 -7.72 -36.55 28.16
C ALA A 188 -7.45 -35.02 28.17
N PRO A 189 -8.34 -34.21 28.76
CA PRO A 189 -8.15 -32.77 28.87
C PRO A 189 -6.90 -32.43 29.70
N PRO A 190 -6.20 -31.32 29.38
CA PRO A 190 -5.10 -30.83 30.20
C PRO A 190 -5.60 -30.41 31.59
N PRO A 191 -4.79 -30.57 32.66
CA PRO A 191 -5.13 -30.04 33.97
C PRO A 191 -5.21 -28.51 33.95
N PRO A 192 -6.03 -27.89 34.82
CA PRO A 192 -6.20 -26.44 34.86
C PRO A 192 -4.89 -25.72 35.20
N PRO A 193 -4.70 -24.47 34.74
CA PRO A 193 -3.58 -23.64 35.19
C PRO A 193 -3.66 -23.45 36.70
N VAL A 194 -2.59 -23.82 37.40
CA VAL A 194 -2.39 -23.46 38.79
C VAL A 194 -2.22 -21.95 38.86
N GLU A 195 -3.17 -21.33 39.54
CA GLU A 195 -3.22 -19.92 39.90
C GLU A 195 -1.98 -19.58 40.75
N ALA A 196 -1.00 -18.90 40.16
CA ALA A 196 0.08 -18.28 40.90
C ALA A 196 -0.42 -16.94 41.48
N PRO A 197 -0.15 -16.63 42.76
CA PRO A 197 -0.78 -15.53 43.46
C PRO A 197 -0.43 -14.17 42.86
N VAL A 198 -1.46 -13.37 42.64
CA VAL A 198 -1.41 -11.93 42.38
C VAL A 198 -0.54 -11.27 43.45
N SER A 199 0.63 -10.79 43.05
CA SER A 199 1.38 -9.82 43.84
C SER A 199 0.65 -8.47 43.79
N PRO A 200 0.33 -7.84 44.92
CA PRO A 200 -0.35 -6.54 44.95
C PRO A 200 0.46 -5.46 44.24
N PRO A 201 -0.18 -4.48 43.58
CA PRO A 201 0.51 -3.32 43.05
C PRO A 201 1.04 -2.46 44.20
N GLU A 202 2.34 -2.18 44.15
CA GLU A 202 3.05 -1.27 45.05
C GLU A 202 2.49 0.16 44.92
N PRO A 203 2.19 0.87 46.04
CA PRO A 203 1.66 2.22 46.00
C PRO A 203 2.65 3.22 45.36
N PRO A 204 2.17 4.28 44.70
CA PRO A 204 3.05 5.27 44.08
C PRO A 204 3.87 6.00 45.14
N GLU A 205 5.19 5.84 45.05
CA GLU A 205 6.15 6.55 45.86
C GLU A 205 6.12 8.04 45.50
N VAL A 206 5.61 8.83 46.45
CA VAL A 206 5.55 10.30 46.42
C VAL A 206 6.97 10.83 46.37
N ARG A 207 7.41 11.27 45.20
CA ARG A 207 8.63 12.05 45.06
C ARG A 207 8.36 13.46 45.57
N PRO A 208 9.10 13.97 46.56
CA PRO A 208 8.99 15.35 46.97
C PRO A 208 9.55 16.26 45.89
N ASP A 209 8.79 17.31 45.57
CA ASP A 209 9.16 18.45 44.72
C ASP A 209 10.54 19.02 45.11
N PRO A 210 11.50 19.08 44.17
CA PRO A 210 12.63 19.98 44.29
C PRO A 210 12.21 21.34 43.74
N ALA A 211 11.94 22.26 44.67
CA ALA A 211 12.04 23.71 44.59
C ALA A 211 12.20 24.34 43.19
N GLU A 212 11.16 25.06 42.80
CA GLU A 212 11.13 26.09 41.76
C GLU A 212 12.29 27.11 41.98
N PRO A 213 13.24 27.26 41.04
CA PRO A 213 14.17 28.38 41.07
C PRO A 213 13.41 29.68 40.73
N PRO A 214 13.63 30.77 41.48
CA PRO A 214 12.87 32.00 41.30
C PRO A 214 13.13 32.60 39.90
N ILE A 215 12.03 33.00 39.27
CA ILE A 215 11.98 33.76 38.02
C ILE A 215 12.73 35.09 38.23
N PRO A 216 13.72 35.44 37.39
CA PRO A 216 14.33 36.76 37.46
C PRO A 216 13.30 37.84 37.09
N GLU A 217 13.12 38.78 38.01
CA GLU A 217 12.34 40.00 37.84
C GLU A 217 12.67 40.69 36.52
N THR A 218 11.62 41.08 35.79
CA THR A 218 11.71 41.96 34.64
C THR A 218 11.99 43.38 35.15
N PRO A 219 13.08 44.06 34.77
CA PRO A 219 13.25 45.46 35.12
C PRO A 219 12.25 46.30 34.33
N GLU A 220 11.33 46.90 35.07
CA GLU A 220 10.44 47.96 34.66
C GLU A 220 11.25 49.12 34.06
N LYS A 221 10.95 49.49 32.82
CA LYS A 221 11.60 50.59 32.11
C LYS A 221 11.01 51.91 32.64
N PRO A 222 11.80 52.83 33.21
CA PRO A 222 11.25 54.11 33.63
C PRO A 222 10.96 54.97 32.39
N GLN A 223 9.76 55.52 32.41
CA GLN A 223 9.26 56.54 31.52
C GLN A 223 9.85 57.89 31.96
N ASN A 224 10.84 58.40 31.21
CA ASN A 224 11.06 59.83 30.98
C ASN A 224 12.04 60.05 29.81
#